data_AF-A0AA39QNJ1-F1
#
_entry.id   AF-A0AA39QNJ1-F1
#
_cell.length_a   1.000
_cell.length_b   1.000
_cell.length_c   1.000
_cell.angle_alpha   90.00
_cell.angle_beta   90.00
_cell.angle_gamma   90.00
#
_symmetry.space_group_name_H-M   'P 1'
#
loop_
_entity.id
_entity.type
_entity.pdbx_description
1 polymer ?
#
loop_
_entity_poly.entity_id
_entity_poly.type
_entity_poly.pdbx_seq_one_letter_code
_entity_poly.pdbx_strand_id
1 'polypeptide(L)'
;MAIYQATTSAPVNIACIKYWGKRDTKLILPTNSSLSVTLDQDHLRSTTTSRADPSFKKDTLWLNGQEEVIKDGGRMATCIAELKRLRKELVEDKDPDAPKLSTFPVHISSFNNFPTAAGLASSASGFAALVSSIATLYALPCDASALSLIARQGSGSACRSLFGGYVAWEQGTSPTGKDSYAIQIAPQSHWPDIHALICVVSDDKKGTSSTSGMQRTVETSPLLQHRIKHVVPQRIADISKAILERDFDTFAKITMADSNQFHAVALDTEPPIFYMNDVSKAIIALVVEYNRVAVLKTGKVKAAYTYDAGPNAVIYAPKENVKEIVQMIVKYFPQKDAFKDVFGIFGVQGVQGAVVDGFNEAVAKPFDVGAVKGLIHTKVGDGPRVLGDEEALLGPDGIPKTLA
;
A
#
# COMPACT_ATOMS: atom_id res chain seq x y z
N MET A 1 -15.89 -14.42 32.12
CA MET A 1 -16.55 -14.39 30.79
C MET A 1 -15.48 -14.62 29.75
N ALA A 2 -15.73 -15.38 28.69
CA ALA A 2 -14.75 -15.54 27.61
C ALA A 2 -14.56 -14.20 26.89
N ILE A 3 -13.31 -13.80 26.63
CA ILE A 3 -12.99 -12.60 25.85
C ILE A 3 -12.80 -13.05 24.40
N TYR A 4 -13.65 -12.55 23.49
CA TYR A 4 -13.52 -12.80 22.06
C TYR A 4 -12.80 -11.64 21.41
N GLN A 5 -11.49 -11.80 21.17
CA GLN A 5 -10.64 -10.75 20.63
C GLN A 5 -9.63 -11.34 19.65
N ALA A 6 -9.25 -10.57 18.63
CA ALA A 6 -8.12 -10.89 17.76
C ALA A 6 -7.35 -9.62 17.40
N THR A 7 -6.02 -9.73 17.41
CA THR A 7 -5.11 -8.67 16.96
C THR A 7 -4.38 -9.14 15.70
N THR A 8 -4.35 -8.29 14.67
CA THR A 8 -3.61 -8.56 13.45
C THR A 8 -2.87 -7.33 12.98
N SER A 9 -1.71 -7.51 12.36
CA SER A 9 -1.13 -6.48 11.50
C SER A 9 -1.35 -6.76 10.03
N ALA A 10 -1.40 -5.70 9.22
CA ALA A 10 -1.38 -5.81 7.77
C ALA A 10 -0.34 -4.86 7.14
N PRO A 11 0.30 -5.31 6.04
CA PRO A 11 1.34 -4.56 5.35
C PRO A 11 0.77 -3.42 4.49
N VAL A 12 1.62 -2.43 4.25
CA VAL A 12 1.45 -1.49 3.13
C VAL A 12 1.81 -2.18 1.82
N ASN A 13 1.13 -1.85 0.73
CA ASN A 13 1.54 -2.24 -0.63
C ASN A 13 1.72 -1.01 -1.51
N ILE A 14 2.66 -1.07 -2.44
CA ILE A 14 2.94 0.02 -3.40
C ILE A 14 2.73 -0.48 -4.82
N ALA A 15 1.86 0.20 -5.56
CA ALA A 15 1.47 -0.20 -6.90
C ALA A 15 2.59 0.04 -7.94
N CYS A 16 2.95 -0.99 -8.68
CA CYS A 16 3.76 -0.87 -9.90
C CYS A 16 2.88 -0.57 -11.11
N ILE A 17 1.70 -1.21 -11.18
CA ILE A 17 0.62 -0.86 -12.12
C ILE A 17 -0.51 -0.18 -11.35
N LYS A 18 -0.81 1.06 -11.71
CA LYS A 18 -1.65 1.96 -10.92
C LYS A 18 -3.14 1.67 -11.08
N TYR A 19 -3.82 1.60 -9.95
CA TYR A 19 -5.27 1.70 -9.85
C TYR A 19 -5.67 3.18 -9.84
N TRP A 20 -6.35 3.63 -10.89
CA TRP A 20 -6.84 5.00 -10.99
C TRP A 20 -8.14 5.08 -11.81
N GLY A 21 -9.27 5.06 -11.11
CA GLY A 21 -10.61 5.13 -11.70
C GLY A 21 -11.49 3.97 -11.26
N LYS A 22 -12.78 4.26 -11.01
CA LYS A 22 -13.79 3.25 -10.67
C LYS A 22 -14.84 3.19 -11.76
N ARG A 23 -15.14 1.98 -12.24
CA ARG A 23 -16.33 1.72 -13.06
C ARG A 23 -17.60 1.61 -12.21
N ASP A 24 -17.44 1.25 -10.93
CA ASP A 24 -18.52 1.23 -9.94
C ASP A 24 -18.00 1.79 -8.61
N THR A 25 -18.58 2.89 -8.13
CA THR A 25 -18.17 3.57 -6.91
C THR A 25 -18.72 2.93 -5.64
N LYS A 26 -19.87 2.22 -5.73
CA LYS A 26 -20.53 1.56 -4.59
C LYS A 26 -19.83 0.26 -4.25
N LEU A 27 -19.55 -0.57 -5.25
CA LEU A 27 -18.85 -1.84 -5.10
C LEU A 27 -17.32 -1.70 -5.15
N ILE A 28 -16.82 -0.49 -5.45
CA ILE A 28 -15.41 -0.15 -5.63
C ILE A 28 -14.78 -1.08 -6.68
N LEU A 29 -15.37 -1.11 -7.87
CA LEU A 29 -14.85 -1.88 -9.00
C LEU A 29 -13.96 -0.99 -9.86
N PRO A 30 -12.74 -1.42 -10.19
CA PRO A 30 -11.78 -0.55 -10.84
C PRO A 30 -12.05 -0.48 -12.35
N THR A 31 -11.53 0.55 -13.01
CA THR A 31 -11.54 0.63 -14.47
C THR A 31 -10.51 -0.30 -15.12
N ASN A 32 -9.46 -0.68 -14.39
CA ASN A 32 -8.39 -1.56 -14.85
C ASN A 32 -7.84 -2.41 -13.70
N SER A 33 -7.24 -3.56 -14.01
CA SER A 33 -6.47 -4.34 -13.04
C SER A 33 -5.26 -3.54 -12.56
N SER A 34 -4.74 -3.87 -11.39
CA SER A 34 -3.54 -3.23 -10.82
C SER A 34 -2.62 -4.28 -10.20
N LEU A 35 -1.33 -3.95 -10.02
CA LEU A 35 -0.35 -4.86 -9.44
C LEU A 35 0.58 -4.09 -8.51
N SER A 36 0.85 -4.66 -7.34
CA SER A 36 1.68 -4.04 -6.29
C SER A 36 2.70 -5.00 -5.70
N VAL A 37 3.72 -4.43 -5.06
CA VAL A 37 4.62 -5.15 -4.15
C VAL A 37 4.17 -4.85 -2.73
N THR A 38 3.98 -5.89 -1.94
CA THR A 38 3.71 -5.80 -0.50
C THR A 38 5.02 -5.52 0.24
N LEU A 39 5.01 -4.55 1.16
CA LEU A 39 6.20 -4.13 1.92
C LEU A 39 6.27 -4.82 3.28
N ASP A 40 7.48 -4.96 3.80
CA ASP A 40 7.75 -5.60 5.09
C ASP A 40 7.12 -4.88 6.28
N GLN A 41 6.35 -5.62 7.09
CA GLN A 41 5.63 -5.15 8.28
C GLN A 41 6.55 -4.83 9.46
N ASP A 42 7.80 -5.28 9.42
CA ASP A 42 8.81 -4.90 10.41
C ASP A 42 9.12 -3.40 10.31
N HIS A 43 8.91 -2.81 9.14
CA HIS A 43 9.11 -1.38 8.88
C HIS A 43 7.79 -0.61 8.85
N LEU A 44 6.78 -1.11 8.12
CA LEU A 44 5.53 -0.38 7.86
C LEU A 44 4.31 -1.29 8.02
N ARG A 45 3.52 -1.08 9.07
CA ARG A 45 2.30 -1.85 9.32
C ARG A 45 1.17 -1.03 9.94
N SER A 46 -0.04 -1.45 9.62
CA SER A 46 -1.25 -1.12 10.39
C SER A 46 -1.53 -2.28 11.33
N THR A 47 -1.76 -2.00 12.61
CA THR A 47 -2.16 -2.99 13.62
C THR A 47 -3.59 -2.71 14.02
N THR A 48 -4.44 -3.75 14.06
CA THR A 48 -5.84 -3.63 14.45
C THR A 48 -6.20 -4.73 15.44
N THR A 49 -6.85 -4.34 16.53
CA THR A 49 -7.49 -5.26 17.49
C THR A 49 -9.00 -5.11 17.39
N SER A 50 -9.70 -6.22 17.20
CA SER A 50 -11.16 -6.29 17.18
C SER A 50 -11.64 -7.18 18.31
N ARG A 51 -12.63 -6.73 19.06
CA ARG A 51 -13.26 -7.46 20.16
C ARG A 51 -14.77 -7.44 20.02
N ALA A 52 -15.41 -8.60 20.14
CA ALA A 52 -16.87 -8.74 20.16
C ALA A 52 -17.33 -9.04 21.59
N ASP A 53 -18.33 -8.30 22.08
CA ASP A 53 -18.84 -8.45 23.44
C ASP A 53 -20.33 -8.05 23.50
N PRO A 54 -21.22 -8.86 24.09
CA PRO A 54 -22.65 -8.53 24.17
C PRO A 54 -22.93 -7.35 25.10
N SER A 55 -21.98 -6.95 25.95
CA SER A 55 -22.12 -5.78 26.83
C SER A 55 -21.87 -4.45 26.11
N PHE A 56 -21.25 -4.47 24.92
CA PHE A 56 -21.06 -3.28 24.11
C PHE A 56 -22.39 -2.77 23.57
N LYS A 57 -22.49 -1.45 23.34
CA LYS A 57 -23.74 -0.82 22.90
C LYS A 57 -23.89 -0.76 21.38
N LYS A 58 -22.77 -0.61 20.67
CA LYS A 58 -22.70 -0.44 19.20
C LYS A 58 -21.31 -0.80 18.71
N ASP A 59 -21.19 -1.00 17.40
CA ASP A 59 -19.87 -1.09 16.77
C ASP A 59 -19.15 0.26 16.93
N THR A 60 -17.90 0.24 17.39
CA THR A 60 -17.12 1.45 17.66
C THR A 60 -15.69 1.28 17.13
N LEU A 61 -15.17 2.31 16.45
CA LEU A 61 -13.84 2.32 15.86
C LEU A 61 -13.01 3.44 16.46
N TRP A 62 -11.77 3.14 16.83
CA TRP A 62 -10.74 4.13 17.14
C TRP A 62 -9.59 4.01 16.16
N LEU A 63 -9.16 5.12 15.60
CA LEU A 63 -7.96 5.22 14.76
C LEU A 63 -6.96 6.14 15.44
N ASN A 64 -5.78 5.61 15.76
CA ASN A 64 -4.72 6.34 16.48
C ASN A 64 -5.23 7.00 17.78
N GLY A 65 -6.09 6.31 18.53
CA GLY A 65 -6.64 6.80 19.79
C GLY A 65 -7.84 7.76 19.68
N GLN A 66 -8.23 8.17 18.47
CA GLN A 66 -9.42 9.00 18.23
C GLN A 66 -10.60 8.15 17.78
N GLU A 67 -11.77 8.36 18.39
CA GLU A 67 -13.00 7.68 17.95
C GLU A 67 -13.42 8.20 16.58
N GLU A 68 -13.66 7.27 15.65
CA GLU A 68 -14.11 7.55 14.29
C GLU A 68 -15.58 7.18 14.13
N VAL A 69 -16.33 8.04 13.45
CA VAL A 69 -17.76 7.79 13.20
C VAL A 69 -17.92 6.71 12.13
N ILE A 70 -18.46 5.56 12.53
CA ILE A 70 -18.95 4.54 11.60
C ILE A 70 -20.29 5.03 11.03
N LYS A 71 -20.26 5.55 9.81
CA LYS A 71 -21.47 6.03 9.11
C LYS A 71 -22.28 4.84 8.58
N ASP A 72 -23.58 4.84 8.83
CA ASP A 72 -24.50 3.85 8.26
C ASP A 72 -24.42 3.82 6.73
N GLY A 73 -24.32 2.61 6.17
CA GLY A 73 -24.10 2.40 4.73
C GLY A 73 -22.74 2.87 4.21
N GLY A 74 -21.85 3.36 5.08
CA GLY A 74 -20.48 3.73 4.74
C GLY A 74 -19.54 2.53 4.65
N ARG A 75 -18.35 2.75 4.09
CA ARG A 75 -17.34 1.71 3.80
C ARG A 75 -17.01 0.82 5.00
N MET A 76 -16.83 1.41 6.19
CA MET A 76 -16.56 0.66 7.43
C MET A 76 -17.75 -0.22 7.83
N ALA A 77 -18.96 0.35 7.85
CA ALA A 77 -20.18 -0.38 8.18
C ALA A 77 -20.41 -1.56 7.22
N THR A 78 -20.18 -1.36 5.91
CA THR A 78 -20.28 -2.41 4.90
C THR A 78 -19.30 -3.56 5.18
N CYS A 79 -18.04 -3.27 5.47
CA CYS A 79 -17.07 -4.33 5.79
C CYS A 79 -17.47 -5.12 7.03
N ILE A 80 -17.87 -4.45 8.11
CA ILE A 80 -18.27 -5.10 9.37
C ILE A 80 -19.52 -5.97 9.14
N ALA A 81 -20.52 -5.44 8.42
CA ALA A 81 -21.76 -6.16 8.12
C ALA A 81 -21.50 -7.42 7.29
N GLU A 82 -20.66 -7.35 6.25
CA GLU A 82 -20.30 -8.53 5.45
C GLU A 82 -19.56 -9.59 6.27
N LEU A 83 -18.65 -9.18 7.15
CA LEU A 83 -17.92 -10.11 8.02
C LEU A 83 -18.84 -10.76 9.07
N LYS A 84 -19.79 -10.01 9.64
CA LYS A 84 -20.84 -10.56 10.52
C LYS A 84 -21.74 -11.54 9.76
N ARG A 85 -22.12 -11.21 8.53
CA ARG A 85 -22.89 -12.11 7.65
C ARG A 85 -22.14 -13.42 7.40
N LEU A 86 -20.85 -13.36 7.06
CA LEU A 86 -20.02 -14.55 6.88
C LEU A 86 -19.87 -15.36 8.18
N ARG A 87 -19.69 -14.71 9.33
CA ARG A 87 -19.64 -15.40 10.63
C ARG A 87 -20.93 -16.19 10.89
N LYS A 88 -22.08 -15.55 10.65
CA LYS A 88 -23.39 -16.20 10.78
C LYS A 88 -23.51 -17.41 9.85
N GLU A 89 -23.34 -17.20 8.54
CA GLU A 89 -23.62 -18.21 7.52
C GLU A 89 -22.61 -19.38 7.50
N LEU A 90 -21.32 -19.06 7.71
CA LEU A 90 -20.24 -20.04 7.53
C LEU A 90 -19.86 -20.75 8.83
N VAL A 91 -20.23 -20.20 9.99
CA VAL A 91 -19.89 -20.78 11.30
C VAL A 91 -21.15 -21.04 12.12
N GLU A 92 -21.91 -20.01 12.50
CA GLU A 92 -22.96 -20.13 13.52
C GLU A 92 -24.22 -20.87 13.08
N ASP A 93 -24.56 -20.81 11.79
CA ASP A 93 -25.69 -21.54 11.20
C ASP A 93 -25.32 -23.00 10.90
N LYS A 94 -24.02 -23.31 10.82
CA LYS A 94 -23.50 -24.67 10.60
C LYS A 94 -23.15 -25.40 11.90
N ASP A 95 -22.91 -24.65 12.97
CA ASP A 95 -22.60 -25.14 14.30
C ASP A 95 -23.49 -24.45 15.34
N PRO A 96 -24.55 -25.13 15.83
CA PRO A 96 -25.44 -24.59 16.86
C PRO A 96 -24.73 -24.18 18.15
N ASP A 97 -23.63 -24.86 18.51
CA ASP A 97 -22.86 -24.63 19.74
C ASP A 97 -21.86 -23.47 19.61
N ALA A 98 -21.60 -23.00 18.38
CA ALA A 98 -20.74 -21.85 18.15
C ALA A 98 -21.30 -20.58 18.82
N PRO A 99 -20.46 -19.79 19.51
CA PRO A 99 -20.87 -18.50 20.08
C PRO A 99 -21.45 -17.58 19.01
N LYS A 100 -22.55 -16.89 19.31
CA LYS A 100 -23.28 -16.01 18.37
C LYS A 100 -22.62 -14.63 18.22
N LEU A 101 -21.30 -14.63 17.95
CA LEU A 101 -20.47 -13.43 17.79
C LEU A 101 -20.98 -12.48 16.71
N SER A 102 -21.64 -12.98 15.65
CA SER A 102 -22.21 -12.15 14.58
C SER A 102 -23.24 -11.13 15.09
N THR A 103 -23.87 -11.43 16.23
CA THR A 103 -24.90 -10.58 16.87
C THR A 103 -24.32 -9.57 17.86
N PHE A 104 -23.05 -9.74 18.25
CA PHE A 104 -22.42 -8.89 19.24
C PHE A 104 -21.92 -7.59 18.58
N PRO A 105 -22.01 -6.45 19.28
CA PRO A 105 -21.29 -5.27 18.84
C PRO A 105 -19.77 -5.47 18.97
N VAL A 106 -19.03 -4.79 18.10
CA VAL A 106 -17.58 -4.94 17.95
C VAL A 106 -16.88 -3.62 18.23
N HIS A 107 -15.97 -3.64 19.19
CA HIS A 107 -15.01 -2.55 19.41
C HIS A 107 -13.73 -2.83 18.64
N ILE A 108 -13.22 -1.81 17.95
CA ILE A 108 -12.10 -1.94 17.01
C ILE A 108 -11.13 -0.80 17.27
N SER A 109 -9.89 -1.11 17.63
CA SER A 109 -8.82 -0.10 17.73
C SER A 109 -7.75 -0.39 16.69
N SER A 110 -7.34 0.64 15.95
CA SER A 110 -6.34 0.56 14.89
C SER A 110 -5.26 1.62 15.04
N PHE A 111 -4.02 1.26 14.73
CA PHE A 111 -2.85 2.12 14.83
C PHE A 111 -1.88 1.87 13.66
N ASN A 112 -1.27 2.93 13.13
CA ASN A 112 -0.23 2.85 12.12
C ASN A 112 1.13 3.28 12.72
N ASN A 113 2.20 2.52 12.48
CA ASN A 113 3.55 2.92 12.90
C ASN A 113 4.23 3.93 11.94
N PHE A 114 3.48 4.47 10.99
CA PHE A 114 3.91 5.51 10.05
C PHE A 114 2.86 6.64 10.00
N PRO A 115 3.27 7.89 9.65
CA PRO A 115 2.35 9.00 9.67
C PRO A 115 1.18 8.77 8.71
N THR A 116 -0.05 8.91 9.20
CA THR A 116 -1.27 8.63 8.43
C THR A 116 -1.38 9.53 7.18
N ALA A 117 -0.77 10.72 7.23
CA ALA A 117 -0.72 11.70 6.14
C ALA A 117 0.50 11.55 5.19
N ALA A 118 1.46 10.66 5.46
CA ALA A 118 2.67 10.47 4.64
C ALA A 118 2.42 9.87 3.25
N GLY A 119 1.17 9.79 2.77
CA GLY A 119 0.87 9.29 1.43
C GLY A 119 1.17 7.80 1.19
N LEU A 120 1.60 7.03 2.20
CA LEU A 120 1.99 5.62 2.13
C LEU A 120 0.81 4.64 2.17
N ALA A 121 -0.29 4.99 1.48
CA ALA A 121 -1.49 4.14 1.39
C ALA A 121 -2.04 3.64 2.76
N SER A 122 -2.03 4.48 3.80
CA SER A 122 -2.52 4.16 5.16
C SER A 122 -3.94 3.56 5.19
N SER A 123 -4.84 4.03 4.32
CA SER A 123 -6.19 3.47 4.20
C SER A 123 -6.18 2.03 3.66
N ALA A 124 -5.22 1.65 2.82
CA ALA A 124 -5.15 0.30 2.27
C ALA A 124 -4.75 -0.72 3.34
N SER A 125 -3.65 -0.47 4.04
CA SER A 125 -3.19 -1.34 5.12
C SER A 125 -4.16 -1.34 6.31
N GLY A 126 -4.80 -0.20 6.64
CA GLY A 126 -5.77 -0.11 7.72
C GLY A 126 -7.03 -0.98 7.48
N PHE A 127 -7.63 -0.90 6.29
CA PHE A 127 -8.77 -1.75 5.95
C PHE A 127 -8.38 -3.23 5.80
N ALA A 128 -7.16 -3.53 5.34
CA ALA A 128 -6.65 -4.89 5.32
C ALA A 128 -6.53 -5.45 6.75
N ALA A 129 -5.92 -4.70 7.68
CA ALA A 129 -5.79 -5.09 9.09
C ALA A 129 -7.16 -5.24 9.77
N LEU A 130 -8.12 -4.36 9.46
CA LEU A 130 -9.50 -4.47 9.92
C LEU A 130 -10.14 -5.79 9.50
N VAL A 131 -10.12 -6.08 8.19
CA VAL A 131 -10.73 -7.31 7.64
C VAL A 131 -10.05 -8.54 8.20
N SER A 132 -8.72 -8.56 8.27
CA SER A 132 -7.96 -9.66 8.87
C SER A 132 -8.30 -9.85 10.35
N SER A 133 -8.31 -8.79 11.15
CA SER A 133 -8.60 -8.85 12.59
C SER A 133 -10.00 -9.40 12.87
N ILE A 134 -11.02 -8.89 12.18
CA ILE A 134 -12.40 -9.36 12.35
C ILE A 134 -12.56 -10.79 11.80
N ALA A 135 -11.94 -11.13 10.66
CA ALA A 135 -12.00 -12.49 10.13
C ALA A 135 -11.37 -13.52 11.09
N THR A 136 -10.25 -13.16 11.73
CA THR A 136 -9.61 -13.98 12.77
C THR A 136 -10.48 -14.07 14.03
N LEU A 137 -11.02 -12.95 14.51
CA LEU A 137 -11.98 -12.92 15.64
C LEU A 137 -13.16 -13.86 15.42
N TYR A 138 -13.67 -13.90 14.19
CA TYR A 138 -14.81 -14.72 13.81
C TYR A 138 -14.44 -16.13 13.33
N ALA A 139 -13.16 -16.48 13.32
CA ALA A 139 -12.66 -17.77 12.82
C ALA A 139 -13.25 -18.13 11.44
N LEU A 140 -13.31 -17.15 10.53
CA LEU A 140 -13.93 -17.34 9.22
C LEU A 140 -13.14 -18.36 8.39
N PRO A 141 -13.78 -19.39 7.81
CA PRO A 141 -13.13 -20.37 6.94
C PRO A 141 -12.99 -19.82 5.50
N CYS A 142 -12.43 -18.61 5.37
CA CYS A 142 -12.26 -17.92 4.10
C CYS A 142 -10.78 -17.77 3.78
N ASP A 143 -10.42 -17.97 2.51
CA ASP A 143 -9.08 -17.64 2.04
C ASP A 143 -8.90 -16.12 1.84
N ALA A 144 -7.66 -15.71 1.62
CA ALA A 144 -7.32 -14.30 1.42
C ALA A 144 -8.02 -13.69 0.19
N SER A 145 -8.28 -14.47 -0.88
CA SER A 145 -8.98 -13.99 -2.08
C SER A 145 -10.43 -13.62 -1.74
N ALA A 146 -11.14 -14.47 -1.00
CA ALA A 146 -12.50 -14.23 -0.55
C ALA A 146 -12.57 -13.02 0.38
N LEU A 147 -11.66 -12.90 1.35
CA LEU A 147 -11.58 -11.74 2.24
C LEU A 147 -11.23 -10.45 1.48
N SER A 148 -10.49 -10.55 0.37
CA SER A 148 -10.09 -9.39 -0.42
C SER A 148 -11.28 -8.70 -1.10
N LEU A 149 -12.38 -9.42 -1.36
CA LEU A 149 -13.64 -8.84 -1.86
C LEU A 149 -14.23 -7.83 -0.87
N ILE A 150 -14.12 -8.12 0.42
CA ILE A 150 -14.61 -7.24 1.50
C ILE A 150 -13.65 -6.07 1.69
N ALA A 151 -12.34 -6.35 1.73
CA ALA A 151 -11.32 -5.30 1.84
C ALA A 151 -11.41 -4.28 0.69
N ARG A 152 -11.70 -4.74 -0.53
CA ARG A 152 -11.93 -3.88 -1.71
C ARG A 152 -13.04 -2.86 -1.47
N GLN A 153 -14.18 -3.28 -0.91
CA GLN A 153 -15.31 -2.38 -0.65
C GLN A 153 -15.02 -1.37 0.47
N GLY A 154 -14.10 -1.69 1.38
CA GLY A 154 -13.60 -0.76 2.39
C GLY A 154 -12.69 0.31 1.78
N SER A 155 -11.67 -0.14 1.05
CA SER A 155 -10.74 0.72 0.33
C SER A 155 -10.13 -0.08 -0.79
N GLY A 156 -10.43 0.22 -2.06
CA GLY A 156 -10.10 -0.63 -3.23
C GLY A 156 -8.75 -1.35 -3.16
N SER A 157 -7.65 -0.60 -2.99
CA SER A 157 -6.29 -1.15 -2.92
C SER A 157 -5.95 -1.98 -1.67
N ALA A 158 -6.80 -1.98 -0.64
CA ALA A 158 -6.66 -2.82 0.56
C ALA A 158 -6.74 -4.31 0.22
N CYS A 159 -7.47 -4.69 -0.84
CA CYS A 159 -7.55 -6.08 -1.28
C CYS A 159 -6.17 -6.69 -1.53
N ARG A 160 -5.22 -5.90 -2.09
CA ARG A 160 -3.86 -6.35 -2.39
C ARG A 160 -3.01 -6.53 -1.13
N SER A 161 -3.33 -5.86 -0.03
CA SER A 161 -2.64 -6.02 1.26
C SER A 161 -3.06 -7.29 2.01
N LEU A 162 -3.98 -8.11 1.48
CA LEU A 162 -4.30 -9.42 2.07
C LEU A 162 -3.30 -10.51 1.69
N PHE A 163 -2.34 -10.21 0.81
CA PHE A 163 -1.29 -11.12 0.37
C PHE A 163 0.09 -10.49 0.53
N GLY A 164 1.09 -11.35 0.74
CA GLY A 164 2.50 -10.99 0.65
C GLY A 164 3.05 -11.05 -0.77
N GLY A 165 4.28 -10.58 -0.96
CA GLY A 165 4.99 -10.67 -2.23
C GLY A 165 4.45 -9.70 -3.28
N TYR A 166 4.06 -10.26 -4.42
CA TYR A 166 3.61 -9.54 -5.60
C TYR A 166 2.15 -9.88 -5.85
N VAL A 167 1.30 -8.85 -5.86
CA VAL A 167 -0.14 -9.03 -5.74
C VAL A 167 -0.86 -8.25 -6.83
N ALA A 168 -1.68 -8.94 -7.62
CA ALA A 168 -2.57 -8.31 -8.56
C ALA A 168 -3.96 -8.13 -7.93
N TRP A 169 -4.63 -7.03 -8.28
CA TRP A 169 -6.07 -6.90 -8.13
C TRP A 169 -6.69 -7.02 -9.52
N GLU A 170 -7.45 -8.10 -9.71
CA GLU A 170 -8.18 -8.34 -10.95
C GLU A 170 -9.39 -7.41 -11.03
N GLN A 171 -9.55 -6.75 -12.18
CA GLN A 171 -10.68 -5.85 -12.36
C GLN A 171 -12.03 -6.58 -12.31
N GLY A 172 -12.07 -7.84 -12.72
CA GLY A 172 -13.31 -8.58 -12.96
C GLY A 172 -14.15 -7.97 -14.09
N THR A 173 -15.11 -8.75 -14.57
CA THR A 173 -16.11 -8.34 -15.57
C THR A 173 -17.53 -8.44 -15.02
N SER A 174 -17.76 -9.18 -13.93
CA SER A 174 -19.07 -9.32 -13.31
C SER A 174 -19.57 -7.98 -12.76
N PRO A 175 -20.84 -7.60 -13.03
CA PRO A 175 -21.45 -6.41 -12.41
C PRO A 175 -21.66 -6.59 -10.90
N THR A 176 -21.69 -7.83 -10.41
CA THR A 176 -21.76 -8.12 -8.97
C THR A 176 -20.43 -7.92 -8.25
N GLY A 177 -19.32 -7.82 -9.01
CA GLY A 177 -17.98 -7.68 -8.47
C GLY A 177 -17.40 -8.93 -7.81
N LYS A 178 -18.06 -10.10 -7.94
CA LYS A 178 -17.58 -11.36 -7.34
C LYS A 178 -16.24 -11.85 -7.91
N ASP A 179 -15.89 -11.40 -9.11
CA ASP A 179 -14.65 -11.71 -9.82
C ASP A 179 -13.63 -10.55 -9.79
N SER A 180 -13.83 -9.56 -8.92
CA SER A 180 -12.86 -8.48 -8.71
C SER A 180 -12.21 -8.61 -7.33
N TYR A 181 -11.21 -9.49 -7.24
CA TYR A 181 -10.48 -9.81 -6.01
C TYR A 181 -8.97 -9.72 -6.23
N ALA A 182 -8.21 -9.80 -5.15
CA ALA A 182 -6.76 -9.87 -5.21
C ALA A 182 -6.27 -11.31 -5.37
N ILE A 183 -5.19 -11.48 -6.12
CA ILE A 183 -4.47 -12.74 -6.29
C ILE A 183 -2.98 -12.53 -6.07
N GLN A 184 -2.32 -13.51 -5.48
CA GLN A 184 -0.87 -13.52 -5.38
C GLN A 184 -0.26 -13.99 -6.72
N ILE A 185 0.54 -13.14 -7.34
CA ILE A 185 1.34 -13.48 -8.52
C ILE A 185 2.55 -14.31 -8.10
N ALA A 186 3.24 -13.88 -7.04
CA ALA A 186 4.36 -14.60 -6.46
C ALA A 186 4.52 -14.27 -4.97
N PRO A 187 4.88 -15.22 -4.11
CA PRO A 187 5.14 -14.96 -2.70
C PRO A 187 6.43 -14.15 -2.49
N GLN A 188 6.62 -13.57 -1.30
CA GLN A 188 7.85 -12.83 -0.97
C GLN A 188 9.14 -13.64 -1.18
N SER A 189 9.08 -14.95 -0.93
CA SER A 189 10.21 -15.88 -1.07
C SER A 189 10.58 -16.12 -2.53
N HIS A 190 9.70 -15.79 -3.47
CA HIS A 190 9.99 -15.92 -4.90
C HIS A 190 11.04 -14.91 -5.35
N TRP A 191 11.02 -13.68 -4.85
CA TRP A 191 11.99 -12.66 -5.27
C TRP A 191 12.37 -11.72 -4.12
N PRO A 192 13.04 -12.27 -3.08
CA PRO A 192 13.29 -11.55 -1.82
C PRO A 192 14.33 -10.43 -1.94
N ASP A 193 15.12 -10.42 -3.02
CA ASP A 193 16.18 -9.43 -3.25
C ASP A 193 15.64 -8.05 -3.70
N ILE A 194 14.34 -7.91 -3.96
CA ILE A 194 13.73 -6.61 -4.27
C ILE A 194 13.51 -5.81 -2.99
N HIS A 195 14.27 -4.73 -2.87
CA HIS A 195 14.14 -3.72 -1.83
C HIS A 195 13.42 -2.47 -2.34
N ALA A 196 12.91 -1.66 -1.41
CA ALA A 196 12.29 -0.39 -1.69
C ALA A 196 12.87 0.70 -0.78
N LEU A 197 13.27 1.82 -1.37
CA LEU A 197 13.63 3.04 -0.66
C LEU A 197 12.50 4.06 -0.85
N ILE A 198 11.87 4.48 0.23
CA ILE A 198 10.82 5.49 0.22
C ILE A 198 11.45 6.82 0.59
N CYS A 199 11.32 7.82 -0.29
CA CYS A 199 11.73 9.20 -0.04
C CYS A 199 10.49 10.00 0.37
N VAL A 200 10.41 10.37 1.65
CA VAL A 200 9.30 11.16 2.20
C VAL A 200 9.54 12.63 1.86
N VAL A 201 8.92 13.11 0.80
CA VAL A 201 8.99 14.50 0.33
C VAL A 201 8.03 15.39 1.11
N SER A 202 6.81 14.91 1.36
CA SER A 202 5.81 15.59 2.19
C SER A 202 4.97 14.58 2.97
N ASP A 203 4.61 14.96 4.18
CA ASP A 203 3.64 14.31 5.06
C ASP A 203 2.41 15.21 5.32
N ASP A 204 2.26 16.27 4.51
CA ASP A 204 1.12 17.18 4.59
C ASP A 204 -0.14 16.53 4.00
N LYS A 205 -1.31 17.02 4.41
CA LYS A 205 -2.57 16.57 3.80
C LYS A 205 -2.55 16.86 2.30
N LYS A 206 -2.92 15.83 1.52
CA LYS A 206 -3.05 15.93 0.05
C LYS A 206 -4.02 17.04 -0.31
N GLY A 207 -3.67 17.89 -1.28
CA GLY A 207 -4.60 18.88 -1.84
C GLY A 207 -5.84 18.22 -2.46
N THR A 208 -5.64 17.22 -3.32
CA THR A 208 -6.73 16.44 -3.95
C THR A 208 -6.72 14.99 -3.46
N SER A 209 -7.81 14.56 -2.82
CA SER A 209 -7.96 13.17 -2.37
C SER A 209 -7.94 12.19 -3.56
N SER A 210 -7.43 10.97 -3.36
CA SER A 210 -7.42 9.96 -4.42
C SER A 210 -8.81 9.59 -4.91
N THR A 211 -9.82 9.56 -4.02
CA THR A 211 -11.20 9.20 -4.39
C THR A 211 -11.84 10.23 -5.31
N SER A 212 -11.75 11.51 -4.96
CA SER A 212 -12.30 12.58 -5.79
C SER A 212 -11.50 12.75 -7.09
N GLY A 213 -10.16 12.72 -6.98
CA GLY A 213 -9.27 12.85 -8.13
C GLY A 213 -9.51 11.79 -9.19
N MET A 214 -9.57 10.51 -8.80
CA MET A 214 -9.71 9.44 -9.79
C MET A 214 -11.05 9.43 -10.51
N GLN A 215 -12.15 9.82 -9.84
CA GLN A 215 -13.45 9.92 -10.50
C GLN A 215 -13.49 11.11 -11.46
N ARG A 216 -12.88 12.23 -11.07
CA ARG A 216 -12.75 13.36 -11.99
C ARG A 216 -11.93 12.99 -13.22
N THR A 217 -10.83 12.25 -13.06
CA THR A 217 -10.06 11.74 -14.20
C THR A 217 -10.91 10.82 -15.09
N VAL A 218 -11.74 9.95 -14.50
CA VAL A 218 -12.68 9.11 -15.29
C VAL A 218 -13.66 9.95 -16.10
N GLU A 219 -14.17 11.03 -15.51
CA GLU A 219 -15.16 11.91 -16.13
C GLU A 219 -14.57 12.77 -17.26
N THR A 220 -13.32 13.23 -17.13
CA THR A 220 -12.80 14.30 -17.99
C THR A 220 -11.57 13.95 -18.81
N SER A 221 -10.79 12.91 -18.47
CA SER A 221 -9.53 12.59 -19.17
C SER A 221 -9.79 11.67 -20.36
N PRO A 222 -9.67 12.14 -21.62
CA PRO A 222 -9.70 11.25 -22.79
C PRO A 222 -8.51 10.27 -22.80
N LEU A 223 -7.34 10.66 -22.26
CA LEU A 223 -6.17 9.78 -22.22
C LEU A 223 -6.37 8.58 -21.30
N LEU A 224 -7.17 8.72 -20.24
CA LEU A 224 -7.49 7.61 -19.35
C LEU A 224 -8.18 6.45 -20.10
N GLN A 225 -9.10 6.76 -21.02
CA GLN A 225 -9.84 5.73 -21.76
C GLN A 225 -8.91 4.86 -22.61
N HIS A 226 -7.92 5.50 -23.28
CA HIS A 226 -6.90 4.77 -24.02
C HIS A 226 -6.01 3.94 -23.09
N ARG A 227 -5.58 4.52 -21.95
CA ARG A 227 -4.79 3.81 -20.93
C ARG A 227 -5.48 2.53 -20.46
N ILE A 228 -6.76 2.63 -20.08
CA ILE A 228 -7.56 1.49 -19.59
C ILE A 228 -7.66 0.39 -20.64
N LYS A 229 -7.99 0.75 -21.88
CA LYS A 229 -8.31 -0.22 -22.93
C LYS A 229 -7.09 -0.86 -23.58
N HIS A 230 -6.00 -0.11 -23.74
CA HIS A 230 -4.89 -0.51 -24.61
C HIS A 230 -3.53 -0.61 -23.91
N VAL A 231 -3.33 0.05 -22.77
CA VAL A 231 -2.01 0.11 -22.13
C VAL A 231 -1.94 -0.83 -20.93
N VAL A 232 -2.88 -0.72 -19.99
CA VAL A 232 -2.81 -1.46 -18.73
C VAL A 232 -2.90 -2.99 -18.92
N PRO A 233 -3.77 -3.55 -19.80
CA PRO A 233 -3.86 -5.00 -19.97
C PRO A 233 -2.51 -5.63 -20.36
N GLN A 234 -1.80 -5.04 -21.33
CA GLN A 234 -0.49 -5.51 -21.76
C GLN A 234 0.55 -5.36 -20.66
N ARG A 235 0.57 -4.21 -19.97
CA ARG A 235 1.52 -3.99 -18.86
C ARG A 235 1.33 -4.98 -17.71
N ILE A 236 0.09 -5.35 -17.39
CA ILE A 236 -0.21 -6.37 -16.38
C ILE A 236 0.38 -7.72 -16.80
N ALA A 237 0.17 -8.13 -18.06
CA ALA A 237 0.74 -9.38 -18.57
C ALA A 237 2.28 -9.37 -18.51
N ASP A 238 2.90 -8.31 -19.03
CA ASP A 238 4.36 -8.21 -19.13
C ASP A 238 5.03 -8.11 -17.74
N ILE A 239 4.49 -7.31 -16.83
CA ILE A 239 5.08 -7.18 -15.48
C ILE A 239 4.86 -8.44 -14.64
N SER A 240 3.74 -9.15 -14.81
CA SER A 240 3.51 -10.43 -14.13
C SER A 240 4.52 -11.46 -14.60
N LYS A 241 4.78 -11.53 -15.92
CA LYS A 241 5.84 -12.37 -16.49
C LYS A 241 7.21 -11.98 -15.94
N ALA A 242 7.54 -10.69 -15.92
CA ALA A 242 8.81 -10.19 -15.39
C ALA A 242 9.02 -10.58 -13.92
N ILE A 243 7.96 -10.54 -13.10
CA ILE A 243 7.99 -11.00 -11.70
C ILE A 243 8.27 -12.50 -11.61
N LEU A 244 7.58 -13.32 -12.41
CA LEU A 244 7.76 -14.77 -12.41
C LEU A 244 9.18 -15.16 -12.89
N GLU A 245 9.74 -14.43 -13.84
CA GLU A 245 11.07 -14.67 -14.42
C GLU A 245 12.20 -13.94 -13.68
N ARG A 246 11.89 -13.13 -12.66
CA ARG A 246 12.84 -12.25 -11.95
C ARG A 246 13.61 -11.30 -12.89
N ASP A 247 12.93 -10.84 -13.94
CA ASP A 247 13.46 -9.86 -14.89
C ASP A 247 13.29 -8.44 -14.34
N PHE A 248 14.33 -7.95 -13.65
CA PHE A 248 14.30 -6.61 -13.08
C PHE A 248 14.24 -5.51 -14.15
N ASP A 249 14.81 -5.73 -15.34
CA ASP A 249 14.84 -4.70 -16.37
C ASP A 249 13.44 -4.40 -16.89
N THR A 250 12.66 -5.46 -17.19
CA THR A 250 11.27 -5.32 -17.62
C THR A 250 10.40 -4.79 -16.48
N PHE A 251 10.56 -5.32 -15.25
CA PHE A 251 9.85 -4.82 -14.07
C PHE A 251 10.06 -3.32 -13.86
N ALA A 252 11.31 -2.86 -13.92
CA ALA A 252 11.69 -1.48 -13.68
C ALA A 252 11.14 -0.54 -14.76
N LYS A 253 11.32 -0.89 -16.05
CA LYS A 253 10.81 -0.11 -17.18
C LYS A 253 9.30 0.07 -17.11
N ILE A 254 8.55 -1.00 -16.85
CA ILE A 254 7.09 -0.94 -16.75
C ILE A 254 6.67 -0.12 -15.54
N THR A 255 7.28 -0.33 -14.37
CA THR A 255 6.96 0.40 -13.13
C THR A 255 7.11 1.92 -13.30
N MET A 256 8.22 2.37 -13.88
CA MET A 256 8.45 3.79 -14.15
C MET A 256 7.48 4.35 -15.19
N ALA A 257 7.25 3.62 -16.29
CA ALA A 257 6.36 4.04 -17.36
C ALA A 257 4.89 4.11 -16.92
N ASP A 258 4.46 3.23 -16.00
CA ASP A 258 3.10 3.24 -15.47
C ASP A 258 2.88 4.32 -14.42
N SER A 259 3.89 4.58 -13.57
CA SER A 259 3.90 5.77 -12.72
C SER A 259 3.73 7.05 -13.54
N ASN A 260 4.56 7.24 -14.57
CA ASN A 260 4.51 8.45 -15.41
C ASN A 260 3.17 8.61 -16.11
N GLN A 261 2.62 7.53 -16.67
CA GLN A 261 1.33 7.60 -17.36
C GLN A 261 0.15 7.83 -16.41
N PHE A 262 0.21 7.32 -15.18
CA PHE A 262 -0.75 7.67 -14.14
C PHE A 262 -0.74 9.18 -13.85
N HIS A 263 0.42 9.78 -13.65
CA HIS A 263 0.51 11.23 -13.44
C HIS A 263 0.17 12.03 -14.71
N ALA A 264 0.37 11.47 -15.91
CA ALA A 264 -0.07 12.10 -17.15
C ALA A 264 -1.60 12.15 -17.28
N VAL A 265 -2.33 11.09 -16.92
CA VAL A 265 -3.80 11.13 -16.92
C VAL A 265 -4.35 12.01 -15.78
N ALA A 266 -3.63 12.13 -14.66
CA ALA A 266 -3.95 13.10 -13.62
C ALA A 266 -3.79 14.55 -14.14
N LEU A 267 -2.74 14.82 -14.91
CA LEU A 267 -2.52 16.11 -15.57
C LEU A 267 -3.56 16.40 -16.67
N ASP A 268 -4.03 15.38 -17.39
CA ASP A 268 -5.09 15.46 -18.42
C ASP A 268 -6.51 15.55 -17.83
N THR A 269 -6.63 15.54 -16.49
CA THR A 269 -7.91 15.78 -15.82
C THR A 269 -8.27 17.27 -15.89
N GLU A 270 -9.56 17.62 -15.91
CA GLU A 270 -10.02 19.02 -15.94
C GLU A 270 -10.81 19.32 -14.65
N PRO A 271 -10.33 20.14 -13.70
CA PRO A 271 -9.03 20.80 -13.70
C PRO A 271 -7.88 19.81 -13.46
N PRO A 272 -6.64 20.16 -13.88
CA PRO A 272 -5.47 19.28 -13.78
C PRO A 272 -5.13 18.96 -12.33
N ILE A 273 -4.72 17.71 -12.10
CA ILE A 273 -4.30 17.21 -10.79
C ILE A 273 -2.78 17.08 -10.77
N PHE A 274 -2.14 17.81 -9.85
CA PHE A 274 -0.70 17.76 -9.63
C PHE A 274 -0.38 17.04 -8.31
N TYR A 275 0.24 15.88 -8.41
CA TYR A 275 0.73 15.12 -7.26
C TYR A 275 2.24 15.23 -7.08
N MET A 276 3.00 15.10 -8.16
CA MET A 276 4.44 15.26 -8.16
C MET A 276 4.82 16.74 -8.11
N ASN A 277 5.87 17.06 -7.35
CA ASN A 277 6.46 18.40 -7.27
C ASN A 277 7.88 18.40 -7.86
N ASP A 278 8.62 19.48 -7.68
CA ASP A 278 9.97 19.61 -8.25
C ASP A 278 11.00 18.68 -7.59
N VAL A 279 10.80 18.33 -6.31
CA VAL A 279 11.60 17.29 -5.63
C VAL A 279 11.34 15.93 -6.28
N SER A 280 10.08 15.57 -6.55
CA SER A 280 9.73 14.34 -7.28
C SER A 280 10.40 14.27 -8.65
N LYS A 281 10.35 15.37 -9.43
CA LYS A 281 10.99 15.45 -10.75
C LYS A 281 12.51 15.30 -10.67
N ALA A 282 13.15 15.89 -9.66
CA ALA A 282 14.58 15.75 -9.44
C ALA A 282 14.97 14.30 -9.10
N ILE A 283 14.22 13.61 -8.24
CA ILE A 283 14.45 12.18 -7.96
C ILE A 283 14.31 11.34 -9.24
N ILE A 284 13.33 11.64 -10.10
CA ILE A 284 13.21 10.99 -11.42
C ILE A 284 14.48 11.19 -12.24
N ALA A 285 14.97 12.43 -12.36
CA ALA A 285 16.17 12.75 -13.13
C ALA A 285 17.40 11.98 -12.60
N LEU A 286 17.57 11.89 -11.28
CA LEU A 286 18.65 11.14 -10.66
C LEU A 286 18.58 9.64 -10.96
N VAL A 287 17.40 9.02 -10.81
CA VAL A 287 17.23 7.58 -11.08
C VAL A 287 17.42 7.27 -12.56
N VAL A 288 16.96 8.14 -13.47
CA VAL A 288 17.18 8.00 -14.92
C VAL A 288 18.67 8.07 -15.24
N GLU A 289 19.39 9.03 -14.67
CA GLU A 289 20.83 9.17 -14.90
C GLU A 289 21.63 8.00 -14.31
N TYR A 290 21.26 7.55 -13.11
CA TYR A 290 21.85 6.37 -12.48
C TYR A 290 21.68 5.12 -13.36
N ASN A 291 20.48 4.92 -13.90
CA ASN A 291 20.21 3.84 -14.84
C ASN A 291 20.95 4.01 -16.18
N ARG A 292 21.10 5.23 -16.70
CA ARG A 292 21.87 5.51 -17.93
C ARG A 292 23.32 5.02 -17.77
N VAL A 293 23.96 5.38 -16.67
CA VAL A 293 25.33 4.94 -16.36
C VAL A 293 25.40 3.41 -16.23
N ALA A 294 24.43 2.80 -15.53
CA ALA A 294 24.38 1.35 -15.36
C ALA A 294 24.24 0.63 -16.72
N VAL A 295 23.31 1.06 -17.57
CA VAL A 295 23.06 0.46 -18.89
C VAL A 295 24.29 0.57 -19.78
N LEU A 296 25.01 1.69 -19.77
CA LEU A 296 26.24 1.83 -20.55
C LEU A 296 27.36 0.86 -20.10
N LYS A 297 27.39 0.51 -18.80
CA LYS A 297 28.41 -0.39 -18.24
C LYS A 297 28.04 -1.87 -18.32
N THR A 298 26.76 -2.21 -18.14
CA THR A 298 26.31 -3.60 -17.92
C THR A 298 25.16 -4.03 -18.82
N GLY A 299 24.56 -3.11 -19.57
CA GLY A 299 23.34 -3.37 -20.36
C GLY A 299 22.05 -3.45 -19.55
N LYS A 300 22.10 -3.28 -18.22
CA LYS A 300 20.96 -3.49 -17.31
C LYS A 300 20.63 -2.23 -16.51
N VAL A 301 19.36 -2.08 -16.10
CA VAL A 301 18.95 -1.02 -15.16
C VAL A 301 19.11 -1.48 -13.72
N LYS A 302 19.26 -0.53 -12.79
CA LYS A 302 19.54 -0.81 -11.37
C LYS A 302 18.46 -0.32 -10.41
N ALA A 303 17.59 0.59 -10.86
CA ALA A 303 16.54 1.18 -10.02
C ALA A 303 15.26 1.47 -10.81
N ALA A 304 14.11 1.50 -10.12
CA ALA A 304 12.83 1.89 -10.68
C ALA A 304 12.08 2.81 -9.72
N TYR A 305 11.80 4.04 -10.13
CA TYR A 305 10.95 4.93 -9.34
C TYR A 305 9.46 4.65 -9.61
N THR A 306 8.63 4.95 -8.61
CA THR A 306 7.19 5.03 -8.76
C THR A 306 6.61 6.02 -7.76
N TYR A 307 5.50 6.65 -8.14
CA TYR A 307 4.81 7.66 -7.35
C TYR A 307 3.32 7.33 -7.30
N ASP A 308 2.72 7.39 -6.11
CA ASP A 308 1.27 7.32 -5.94
C ASP A 308 0.65 8.72 -5.96
N ALA A 309 -0.53 8.90 -5.39
CA ALA A 309 -1.22 10.19 -5.31
C ALA A 309 -0.58 11.13 -4.27
N GLY A 310 0.67 11.54 -4.51
CA GLY A 310 1.47 12.46 -3.70
C GLY A 310 2.91 12.56 -4.21
N PRO A 311 3.74 13.42 -3.59
CA PRO A 311 5.09 13.68 -4.08
C PRO A 311 6.14 12.67 -3.62
N ASN A 312 5.77 11.74 -2.73
CA ASN A 312 6.70 10.77 -2.14
C ASN A 312 7.14 9.73 -3.19
N ALA A 313 8.44 9.56 -3.31
CA ALA A 313 9.02 8.59 -4.23
C ALA A 313 9.16 7.23 -3.56
N VAL A 314 8.89 6.17 -4.30
CA VAL A 314 9.33 4.81 -3.95
C VAL A 314 10.29 4.34 -5.03
N ILE A 315 11.49 3.94 -4.63
CA ILE A 315 12.54 3.46 -5.53
C ILE A 315 12.76 1.98 -5.25
N TYR A 316 12.36 1.13 -6.19
CA TYR A 316 12.66 -0.30 -6.16
C TYR A 316 14.05 -0.57 -6.72
N ALA A 317 14.77 -1.51 -6.11
CA ALA A 317 16.07 -1.97 -6.60
C ALA A 317 16.40 -3.36 -6.03
N PRO A 318 17.20 -4.18 -6.74
CA PRO A 318 17.93 -5.29 -6.13
C PRO A 318 18.75 -4.80 -4.94
N LYS A 319 18.83 -5.60 -3.87
CA LYS A 319 19.45 -5.23 -2.59
C LYS A 319 20.87 -4.68 -2.74
N GLU A 320 21.65 -5.22 -3.66
CA GLU A 320 23.04 -4.84 -3.92
C GLU A 320 23.18 -3.39 -4.42
N ASN A 321 22.13 -2.83 -5.02
CA ASN A 321 22.15 -1.48 -5.58
C ASN A 321 21.67 -0.41 -4.60
N VAL A 322 21.06 -0.79 -3.46
CA VAL A 322 20.42 0.16 -2.54
C VAL A 322 21.44 1.11 -1.91
N LYS A 323 22.64 0.63 -1.61
CA LYS A 323 23.70 1.46 -1.03
C LYS A 323 24.03 2.65 -1.92
N GLU A 324 24.28 2.42 -3.20
CA GLU A 324 24.57 3.46 -4.20
C GLU A 324 23.39 4.46 -4.32
N ILE A 325 22.15 3.95 -4.30
CA ILE A 325 20.94 4.78 -4.38
C ILE A 325 20.80 5.68 -3.15
N VAL A 326 21.00 5.16 -1.94
CA VAL A 326 20.90 5.96 -0.71
C VAL A 326 21.98 7.05 -0.71
N GLN A 327 23.22 6.74 -1.09
CA GLN A 327 24.28 7.74 -1.21
C GLN A 327 23.95 8.84 -2.21
N MET A 328 23.39 8.46 -3.37
CA MET A 328 22.94 9.42 -4.39
C MET A 328 21.83 10.32 -3.84
N ILE A 329 20.81 9.76 -3.20
CA ILE A 329 19.71 10.55 -2.64
C ILE A 329 20.21 11.49 -1.54
N VAL A 330 21.08 11.04 -0.63
CA VAL A 330 21.66 11.88 0.42
C VAL A 330 22.54 13.01 -0.14
N LYS A 331 23.24 12.79 -1.26
CA LYS A 331 24.04 13.83 -1.92
C LYS A 331 23.17 15.00 -2.42
N TYR A 332 22.02 14.71 -3.01
CA TYR A 332 21.15 15.72 -3.62
C TYR A 332 20.05 16.23 -2.68
N PHE A 333 19.69 15.46 -1.65
CA PHE A 333 18.67 15.79 -0.66
C PHE A 333 19.22 15.52 0.74
N PRO A 334 20.07 16.43 1.27
CA PRO A 334 20.61 16.28 2.61
C PRO A 334 19.48 16.17 3.63
N GLN A 335 19.55 15.17 4.50
CA GLN A 335 18.53 14.88 5.49
C GLN A 335 18.80 15.68 6.78
N LYS A 336 17.74 16.11 7.47
CA LYS A 336 17.88 16.75 8.79
C LYS A 336 18.36 15.75 9.82
N ASP A 337 17.73 14.58 9.85
CA ASP A 337 18.10 13.46 10.69
C ASP A 337 18.90 12.45 9.86
N ALA A 338 19.85 11.76 10.50
CA ALA A 338 20.66 10.76 9.82
C ALA A 338 19.80 9.61 9.28
N PHE A 339 20.20 9.05 8.13
CA PHE A 339 19.55 7.86 7.57
C PHE A 339 19.59 6.71 8.59
N LYS A 340 18.41 6.15 8.89
CA LYS A 340 18.29 4.98 9.75
C LYS A 340 18.64 3.72 8.96
N ASP A 341 19.89 3.29 9.07
CA ASP A 341 20.43 2.11 8.39
C ASP A 341 19.95 0.79 9.01
N VAL A 342 18.68 0.46 8.80
CA VAL A 342 18.03 -0.74 9.37
C VAL A 342 18.60 -2.07 8.84
N PHE A 343 19.37 -2.03 7.74
CA PHE A 343 20.01 -3.21 7.13
C PHE A 343 21.54 -3.24 7.31
N GLY A 344 22.13 -2.25 7.97
CA GLY A 344 23.58 -2.20 8.22
C GLY A 344 24.44 -2.08 6.96
N ILE A 345 23.93 -1.48 5.87
CA ILE A 345 24.67 -1.38 4.60
C ILE A 345 25.80 -0.33 4.62
N PHE A 346 25.82 0.55 5.63
CA PHE A 346 26.83 1.57 5.89
C PHE A 346 27.66 1.30 7.16
N GLY A 347 27.15 0.49 8.08
CA GLY A 347 27.82 0.21 9.35
C GLY A 347 28.03 1.48 10.20
N VAL A 348 29.09 1.51 11.00
CA VAL A 348 29.35 2.58 11.99
C VAL A 348 29.67 3.92 11.35
N GLN A 349 30.18 3.94 10.11
CA GLN A 349 30.58 5.16 9.42
C GLN A 349 29.38 6.03 9.01
N GLY A 350 28.18 5.46 8.94
CA GLY A 350 26.99 6.14 8.46
C GLY A 350 27.05 6.41 6.94
N VAL A 351 25.97 7.02 6.43
CA VAL A 351 25.87 7.37 5.01
C VAL A 351 26.69 8.63 4.70
N GLN A 352 27.46 8.58 3.61
CA GLN A 352 28.05 9.75 2.97
C GLN A 352 27.49 9.90 1.56
N GLY A 353 27.10 11.12 1.20
CA GLY A 353 26.54 11.43 -0.12
C GLY A 353 27.58 11.23 -1.24
N ALA A 354 27.24 10.44 -2.25
CA ALA A 354 28.11 10.14 -3.38
C ALA A 354 27.30 9.76 -4.63
N VAL A 355 27.93 9.79 -5.80
CA VAL A 355 27.40 9.26 -7.07
C VAL A 355 28.40 8.29 -7.68
N VAL A 356 27.92 7.42 -8.56
CA VAL A 356 28.75 6.46 -9.29
C VAL A 356 29.61 7.14 -10.36
N ASP A 357 30.75 6.52 -10.72
CA ASP A 357 31.62 7.04 -11.78
C ASP A 357 30.90 7.18 -13.12
N GLY A 358 31.04 8.34 -13.76
CA GLY A 358 30.41 8.66 -15.05
C GLY A 358 28.99 9.22 -14.95
N PHE A 359 28.50 9.46 -13.72
CA PHE A 359 27.23 10.15 -13.47
C PHE A 359 27.34 11.63 -13.84
N ASN A 360 26.41 12.13 -14.65
CA ASN A 360 26.31 13.55 -14.98
C ASN A 360 25.67 14.31 -13.80
N GLU A 361 26.48 15.01 -13.01
CA GLU A 361 25.96 15.70 -11.83
C GLU A 361 25.02 16.88 -12.15
N ALA A 362 25.00 17.36 -13.39
CA ALA A 362 24.18 18.49 -13.82
C ALA A 362 22.70 18.13 -14.07
N VAL A 363 22.30 16.86 -13.97
CA VAL A 363 20.91 16.41 -14.22
C VAL A 363 19.90 16.95 -13.21
N ALA A 364 20.37 17.33 -12.02
CA ALA A 364 19.58 17.99 -10.99
C ALA A 364 20.48 18.92 -10.18
N LYS A 365 19.89 19.93 -9.54
CA LYS A 365 20.59 20.72 -8.52
C LYS A 365 20.36 20.07 -7.14
N PRO A 366 21.34 20.11 -6.23
CA PRO A 366 21.09 19.76 -4.84
C PRO A 366 19.99 20.66 -4.24
N PHE A 367 19.18 20.09 -3.36
CA PHE A 367 18.13 20.77 -2.64
C PHE A 367 18.56 21.08 -1.20
N ASP A 368 17.85 22.01 -0.57
CA ASP A 368 18.05 22.33 0.83
C ASP A 368 17.58 21.19 1.75
N VAL A 369 18.12 21.21 2.98
CA VAL A 369 17.75 20.27 4.03
C VAL A 369 16.23 20.31 4.26
N GLY A 370 15.61 19.13 4.26
CA GLY A 370 14.17 18.97 4.48
C GLY A 370 13.32 18.89 3.23
N ALA A 371 13.89 19.09 2.02
CA ALA A 371 13.19 18.81 0.76
C ALA A 371 12.75 17.32 0.65
N VAL A 372 13.57 16.42 1.19
CA VAL A 372 13.17 15.07 1.59
C VAL A 372 13.30 15.03 3.12
N LYS A 373 12.19 14.80 3.81
CA LYS A 373 12.08 14.81 5.28
C LYS A 373 12.66 13.55 5.92
N GLY A 374 12.65 12.43 5.20
CA GLY A 374 13.17 11.16 5.68
C GLY A 374 13.25 10.10 4.60
N LEU A 375 14.03 9.07 4.88
CA LEU A 375 14.19 7.89 4.03
C LEU A 375 13.78 6.64 4.81
N ILE A 376 12.98 5.78 4.19
CA ILE A 376 12.58 4.49 4.76
C ILE A 376 13.06 3.40 3.81
N HIS A 377 14.04 2.61 4.25
CA HIS A 377 14.51 1.43 3.54
C HIS A 377 13.75 0.21 4.04
N THR A 378 13.05 -0.47 3.13
CA THR A 378 12.31 -1.70 3.39
C THR A 378 12.53 -2.69 2.23
N LYS A 379 11.80 -3.81 2.25
CA LYS A 379 11.84 -4.86 1.24
C LYS A 379 10.47 -5.46 0.98
N VAL A 380 10.39 -6.35 0.01
CA VAL A 380 9.20 -7.18 -0.20
C VAL A 380 8.87 -7.97 1.08
N GLY A 381 7.60 -7.98 1.46
CA GLY A 381 7.10 -8.54 2.71
C GLY A 381 5.98 -9.57 2.53
N ASP A 382 5.55 -10.15 3.65
CA ASP A 382 4.50 -11.15 3.75
C ASP A 382 3.10 -10.50 3.84
N GLY A 383 2.06 -11.33 3.92
CA GLY A 383 0.69 -10.88 4.10
C GLY A 383 0.37 -10.56 5.56
N PRO A 384 -0.90 -10.31 5.90
CA PRO A 384 -1.31 -10.01 7.27
C PRO A 384 -0.85 -11.06 8.29
N ARG A 385 -0.46 -10.60 9.49
CA ARG A 385 0.03 -11.45 10.59
C ARG A 385 -0.98 -11.42 11.74
N VAL A 386 -1.29 -12.58 12.31
CA VAL A 386 -2.00 -12.67 13.61
C VAL A 386 -0.98 -12.44 14.71
N LEU A 387 -1.29 -11.54 15.65
CA LEU A 387 -0.41 -11.13 16.74
C LEU A 387 -0.96 -11.63 18.09
N GLY A 388 -0.08 -11.72 19.08
CA GLY A 388 -0.45 -12.08 20.45
C GLY A 388 -1.15 -10.95 21.21
N ASP A 389 -1.60 -11.27 22.43
CA ASP A 389 -2.32 -10.33 23.31
C ASP A 389 -1.45 -9.15 23.77
N GLU A 390 -0.13 -9.31 23.77
CA GLU A 390 0.84 -8.26 24.09
C GLU A 390 0.78 -7.08 23.11
N GLU A 391 0.47 -7.33 21.84
CA GLU A 391 0.32 -6.32 20.78
C GLU A 391 -1.11 -5.77 20.71
N ALA A 392 -2.04 -6.25 21.55
CA ALA A 392 -3.43 -5.81 21.52
C ALA A 392 -3.57 -4.32 21.85
N LEU A 393 -4.42 -3.62 21.09
CA LEU A 393 -4.67 -2.19 21.24
C LEU A 393 -5.84 -1.89 22.18
N LEU A 394 -6.68 -2.88 22.51
CA LEU A 394 -7.78 -2.76 23.47
C LEU A 394 -7.36 -3.29 24.84
N GLY A 395 -7.83 -2.61 25.89
CA GLY A 395 -7.67 -3.00 27.28
C GLY A 395 -8.68 -4.07 27.73
N PRO A 396 -8.61 -4.50 29.00
CA PRO A 396 -9.52 -5.49 29.57
C PRO A 396 -11.00 -5.09 29.53
N ASP A 397 -11.29 -3.79 29.50
CA ASP A 397 -12.61 -3.18 29.38
C ASP A 397 -13.12 -3.07 27.93
N GLY A 398 -12.29 -3.39 26.94
CA GLY A 398 -12.63 -3.27 25.53
C GLY A 398 -12.55 -1.84 24.98
N ILE A 399 -11.84 -0.95 25.69
CA ILE A 399 -11.55 0.44 25.26
C ILE A 399 -10.06 0.52 24.86
N PRO A 400 -9.64 1.43 23.95
CA PRO A 400 -8.24 1.56 23.58
C PRO A 400 -7.32 1.78 24.80
N LYS A 401 -6.17 1.09 24.82
CA LYS A 401 -5.10 1.29 25.82
C LYS A 401 -4.53 2.71 25.78
N THR A 402 -4.60 3.35 24.61
CA THR A 402 -4.15 4.73 24.38
C THR A 402 -5.27 5.51 23.69
N LEU A 403 -5.71 6.59 24.33
CA LEU A 403 -6.63 7.59 23.76
C LEU A 403 -5.83 8.87 23.44
N ALA A 404 -6.22 9.57 22.37
CA ALA A 404 -5.53 10.76 21.87
C ALA A 404 -6.05 12.07 22.46
#